data_AF-A0A1S8CAH5-F1
#
_entry.id   AF-A0A1S8CAH5-F1
#
_cell.length_a   1.000
_cell.length_b   1.000
_cell.length_c   1.000
_cell.angle_alpha   90.00
_cell.angle_beta   90.00
_cell.angle_gamma   90.00
#
_symmetry.space_group_name_H-M   'P 1'
#
loop_
_entity.id
_entity.type
_entity.pdbx_description
1 polymer ?
#
loop_
_entity_poly.entity_id
_entity_poly.type
_entity_poly.pdbx_seq_one_letter_code
_entity_poly.pdbx_strand_id
1 'polypeptide(L)'
;MRFKLGEDVGVVPDEPSGAGPDLPRNEPRRRGEEEVFFGRALIGDPRNDENTLVSQLHCTMLRFHNKVAEVVAATTPLTGDNAFKETQRLVRWHYQWVVVHDFLTRIVGRAVVDDVLRPETLVIGTRGEQVTVPRPHFQFYAPQQTAYIPVEFSVAAYRFGHSMIRGRYDINQFVKGARGGQGPIPVFGPELPPDELSNLNGFRRLPPQWAVEWDLLFDMPGSQVEAQPSLAIDTSLAGPLASLPASVAADPPHSLAERNLQRGLRLGLPAGTTVARAMGITPLTAKELGLDDLDGELAMHPPLWFYVLKEAELLEGGQALGPVGGRIVAEVLLGLLAHDPLSYLSVEPAWRPQPPLARDDGSFDVPQLIRFAQQP
;
A
#
# COMPACT_ATOMS: atom_id res chain seq x y z
N MET A 1 -22.99 -13.14 2.52
CA MET A 1 -23.18 -11.99 1.60
C MET A 1 -21.89 -11.82 0.83
N ARG A 2 -21.95 -11.60 -0.49
CA ARG A 2 -20.77 -11.41 -1.33
C ARG A 2 -20.81 -10.01 -1.96
N PHE A 3 -19.67 -9.33 -2.02
CA PHE A 3 -19.51 -8.13 -2.83
C PHE A 3 -19.64 -8.47 -4.31
N LYS A 4 -20.26 -7.55 -5.04
CA LYS A 4 -20.34 -7.59 -6.49
C LYS A 4 -18.95 -7.35 -7.08
N LEU A 5 -18.55 -8.22 -8.01
CA LEU A 5 -17.36 -8.05 -8.82
C LEU A 5 -17.75 -7.45 -10.19
N GLY A 6 -16.78 -6.92 -10.92
CA GLY A 6 -16.98 -6.37 -12.26
C GLY A 6 -17.06 -7.43 -13.35
N GLU A 7 -16.93 -6.97 -14.58
CA GLU A 7 -16.90 -7.82 -15.77
C GLU A 7 -15.62 -8.65 -15.80
N ASP A 8 -15.74 -9.91 -16.23
CA ASP A 8 -14.58 -10.75 -16.50
C ASP A 8 -13.83 -10.19 -17.72
N VAL A 9 -12.53 -9.94 -17.59
CA VAL A 9 -11.71 -9.49 -18.72
C VAL A 9 -11.17 -10.66 -19.56
N GLY A 10 -11.55 -11.89 -19.24
CA GLY A 10 -11.23 -13.09 -19.98
C GLY A 10 -9.84 -13.63 -19.66
N VAL A 11 -9.70 -14.93 -19.92
CA VAL A 11 -8.45 -15.69 -19.81
C VAL A 11 -8.08 -16.18 -21.20
N VAL A 12 -6.79 -16.25 -21.50
CA VAL A 12 -6.31 -16.90 -22.72
C VAL A 12 -6.08 -18.38 -22.43
N PRO A 13 -6.78 -19.31 -23.10
CA PRO A 13 -6.60 -20.74 -22.87
C PRO A 13 -5.14 -21.16 -23.07
N ASP A 14 -4.64 -22.00 -22.16
CA ASP A 14 -3.28 -22.56 -22.17
C ASP A 14 -2.13 -21.54 -22.08
N GLU A 15 -2.42 -20.27 -21.80
CA GLU A 15 -1.41 -19.21 -21.60
C GLU A 15 -1.57 -18.54 -20.22
N PRO A 16 -0.46 -18.21 -19.53
CA PRO A 16 -0.54 -17.37 -18.34
C PRO A 16 -1.02 -15.97 -18.72
N SER A 17 -2.29 -15.71 -18.43
CA SER A 17 -2.92 -14.38 -18.49
C SER A 17 -3.46 -14.08 -17.10
N GLY A 18 -3.38 -12.83 -16.65
CA GLY A 18 -4.02 -12.46 -15.40
C GLY A 18 -5.50 -12.80 -15.48
N ALA A 19 -6.00 -13.50 -14.47
CA ALA A 19 -7.36 -14.02 -14.44
C ALA A 19 -8.15 -13.32 -13.33
N GLY A 20 -9.26 -12.69 -13.70
CA GLY A 20 -10.16 -12.10 -12.75
C GLY A 20 -10.96 -10.94 -13.33
N PRO A 21 -11.99 -10.51 -12.61
CA PRO A 21 -12.85 -9.43 -13.06
C PRO A 21 -12.19 -8.06 -12.85
N ASP A 22 -12.66 -7.08 -13.61
CA ASP A 22 -12.50 -5.66 -13.29
C ASP A 22 -13.21 -5.33 -11.96
N LEU A 23 -13.02 -4.11 -11.48
CA LEU A 23 -13.85 -3.54 -10.43
C LEU A 23 -15.31 -3.45 -10.89
N PRO A 24 -16.28 -3.53 -9.95
CA PRO A 24 -17.68 -3.27 -10.29
C PRO A 24 -17.80 -1.81 -10.76
N ARG A 25 -18.26 -1.59 -12.00
CA ARG A 25 -18.43 -0.26 -12.59
C ARG A 25 -19.89 0.03 -12.93
N ASN A 26 -20.25 1.30 -12.98
CA ASN A 26 -21.50 1.72 -13.60
C ASN A 26 -21.40 1.68 -15.14
N GLU A 27 -22.55 1.78 -15.81
CA GLU A 27 -22.59 1.85 -17.27
C GLU A 27 -21.91 3.12 -17.78
N PRO A 28 -21.16 3.03 -18.90
CA PRO A 28 -20.58 4.21 -19.56
C PRO A 28 -21.67 5.23 -19.91
N ARG A 29 -21.34 6.52 -19.88
CA ARG A 29 -22.24 7.57 -20.35
C ARG A 29 -21.78 8.05 -21.72
N ARG A 30 -22.71 8.03 -22.68
CA ARG A 30 -22.52 8.60 -24.00
C ARG A 30 -23.24 9.95 -24.11
N ARG A 31 -22.63 10.89 -24.83
CA ARG A 31 -23.28 12.14 -25.26
C ARG A 31 -23.26 12.14 -26.79
N GLY A 32 -24.35 11.74 -27.41
CA GLY A 32 -24.36 11.46 -28.85
C GLY A 32 -23.55 10.19 -29.16
N GLU A 33 -22.65 10.27 -30.14
CA GLU A 33 -21.75 9.17 -30.52
C GLU A 33 -20.45 9.14 -29.70
N GLU A 34 -20.18 10.18 -28.89
CA GLU A 34 -18.97 10.26 -28.07
C GLU A 34 -19.17 9.58 -26.71
N GLU A 35 -18.22 8.71 -26.35
CA GLU A 35 -18.07 8.24 -24.98
C GLU A 35 -17.43 9.33 -24.12
N VAL A 36 -18.23 9.88 -23.20
CA VAL A 36 -17.81 10.99 -22.32
C VAL A 36 -17.32 10.45 -20.96
N PHE A 37 -17.50 9.15 -20.70
CA PHE A 37 -17.26 8.54 -19.41
C PHE A 37 -17.06 7.03 -19.51
N PHE A 38 -15.88 6.55 -19.15
CA PHE A 38 -15.40 5.18 -19.32
C PHE A 38 -15.83 4.19 -18.22
N GLY A 39 -16.83 4.54 -17.39
CA GLY A 39 -17.32 3.72 -16.30
C GLY A 39 -16.51 3.89 -15.00
N ARG A 40 -17.15 4.47 -13.97
CA ARG A 40 -16.55 4.70 -12.65
C ARG A 40 -16.66 3.44 -11.80
N ALA A 41 -15.56 3.08 -11.16
CA ALA A 41 -15.53 2.04 -10.15
C ALA A 41 -16.44 2.39 -8.96
N LEU A 42 -17.27 1.42 -8.55
CA LEU A 42 -18.20 1.47 -7.43
C LEU A 42 -17.52 0.90 -6.19
N ILE A 43 -16.54 1.65 -5.68
CA ILE A 43 -15.65 1.25 -4.60
C ILE A 43 -15.66 2.28 -3.46
N GLY A 44 -15.25 1.86 -2.26
CA GLY A 44 -15.30 2.70 -1.05
C GLY A 44 -14.37 3.92 -1.09
N ASP A 45 -13.26 3.84 -1.82
CA ASP A 45 -12.36 4.96 -2.09
C ASP A 45 -12.11 5.07 -3.59
N PRO A 46 -12.58 6.13 -4.27
CA PRO A 46 -12.45 6.26 -5.72
C PRO A 46 -11.00 6.36 -6.19
N ARG A 47 -10.05 6.73 -5.33
CA ARG A 47 -8.63 6.83 -5.70
C ARG A 47 -7.98 5.48 -5.92
N ASN A 48 -8.59 4.39 -5.43
CA ASN A 48 -8.12 3.03 -5.70
C ASN A 48 -8.36 2.60 -7.15
N ASP A 49 -8.90 3.48 -8.00
CA ASP A 49 -9.03 3.27 -9.45
C ASP A 49 -8.05 4.14 -10.25
N GLU A 50 -7.01 4.71 -9.63
CA GLU A 50 -6.10 5.67 -10.29
C GLU A 50 -5.19 5.03 -11.35
N ASN A 51 -4.80 3.77 -11.14
CA ASN A 51 -4.05 2.98 -12.11
C ASN A 51 -4.46 1.51 -12.04
N THR A 52 -4.15 0.74 -13.10
CA THR A 52 -4.53 -0.67 -13.22
C THR A 52 -4.04 -1.54 -12.05
N LEU A 53 -2.84 -1.30 -11.52
CA LEU A 53 -2.28 -2.14 -10.45
C LEU A 53 -3.05 -1.94 -9.14
N VAL A 54 -3.35 -0.69 -8.80
CA VAL A 54 -4.12 -0.36 -7.59
C VAL A 54 -5.57 -0.85 -7.71
N SER A 55 -6.19 -0.69 -8.88
CA SER A 55 -7.57 -1.16 -9.10
C SER A 55 -7.69 -2.68 -9.01
N GLN A 56 -6.71 -3.41 -9.54
CA GLN A 56 -6.66 -4.87 -9.43
C GLN A 56 -6.34 -5.35 -8.02
N LEU A 57 -5.49 -4.64 -7.26
CA LEU A 57 -5.27 -4.93 -5.84
C LEU A 57 -6.57 -4.72 -5.04
N HIS A 58 -7.33 -3.67 -5.35
CA HIS A 58 -8.63 -3.44 -4.73
C HIS A 58 -9.64 -4.54 -5.09
N CYS A 59 -9.67 -4.99 -6.35
CA CYS A 59 -10.48 -6.14 -6.77
C CYS A 59 -10.10 -7.41 -5.99
N THR A 60 -8.81 -7.63 -5.77
CA THR A 60 -8.30 -8.74 -4.95
C THR A 60 -8.82 -8.67 -3.51
N MET A 61 -8.92 -7.49 -2.91
CA MET A 61 -9.54 -7.32 -1.58
C MET A 61 -11.05 -7.64 -1.57
N LEU A 62 -11.79 -7.31 -2.64
CA LEU A 62 -13.20 -7.70 -2.78
C LEU A 62 -13.36 -9.22 -2.88
N ARG A 63 -12.50 -9.87 -3.68
CA ARG A 63 -12.45 -11.33 -3.78
C ARG A 63 -12.08 -11.98 -2.46
N PHE A 64 -11.09 -11.44 -1.75
CA PHE A 64 -10.70 -11.90 -0.41
C PHE A 64 -11.88 -11.85 0.55
N HIS A 65 -12.62 -10.73 0.60
CA HIS A 65 -13.84 -10.64 1.41
C HIS A 65 -14.86 -11.73 1.06
N ASN A 66 -15.10 -11.98 -0.23
CA ASN A 66 -16.03 -13.02 -0.67
C ASN A 66 -15.61 -14.42 -0.21
N LYS A 67 -14.31 -14.72 -0.24
CA LYS A 67 -13.77 -15.99 0.26
C LYS A 67 -13.84 -16.09 1.78
N VAL A 68 -13.56 -15.01 2.52
CA VAL A 68 -13.80 -15.00 3.97
C VAL A 68 -15.28 -15.20 4.29
N ALA A 69 -16.20 -14.64 3.49
CA ALA A 69 -17.63 -14.83 3.69
C ALA A 69 -18.06 -16.30 3.53
N GLU A 70 -17.42 -17.04 2.62
CA GLU A 70 -17.62 -18.49 2.48
C GLU A 70 -17.16 -19.24 3.73
N VAL A 71 -15.98 -18.91 4.25
CA VAL A 71 -15.46 -19.52 5.49
C VAL A 71 -16.38 -19.23 6.66
N VAL A 72 -16.84 -17.99 6.85
CA VAL A 72 -17.77 -17.61 7.93
C VAL A 72 -19.08 -18.39 7.81
N ALA A 73 -19.63 -18.52 6.60
CA ALA A 73 -20.86 -19.28 6.37
C ALA A 73 -20.69 -20.79 6.65
N ALA A 74 -19.49 -21.34 6.41
CA ALA A 74 -19.21 -22.76 6.63
C ALA A 74 -18.86 -23.10 8.09
N THR A 75 -18.31 -22.15 8.85
CA THR A 75 -17.73 -22.41 10.18
C THR A 75 -18.52 -21.80 11.34
N THR A 76 -19.53 -20.98 11.05
CA THR A 76 -20.34 -20.31 12.08
C THR A 76 -21.84 -20.44 11.77
N PRO A 77 -22.72 -20.37 12.78
CA PRO A 77 -24.17 -20.31 12.57
C PRO A 77 -24.67 -18.90 12.21
N LEU A 78 -23.77 -17.93 12.01
CA LEU A 78 -24.15 -16.54 11.76
C LEU A 78 -24.80 -16.38 10.38
N THR A 79 -25.83 -15.54 10.30
CA THR A 79 -26.52 -15.21 9.05
C THR A 79 -26.76 -13.71 8.93
N GLY A 80 -27.18 -13.25 7.75
CA GLY A 80 -27.52 -11.85 7.50
C GLY A 80 -26.40 -10.87 7.89
N ASP A 81 -26.78 -9.80 8.58
CA ASP A 81 -25.86 -8.75 9.04
C ASP A 81 -24.78 -9.26 10.00
N ASN A 82 -25.08 -10.27 10.81
CA ASN A 82 -24.10 -10.81 11.75
C ASN A 82 -22.97 -11.55 11.01
N ALA A 83 -23.32 -12.32 9.98
CA ALA A 83 -22.32 -12.96 9.12
C ALA A 83 -21.47 -11.93 8.37
N PHE A 84 -22.09 -10.83 7.90
CA PHE A 84 -21.35 -9.75 7.23
C PHE A 84 -20.39 -9.04 8.19
N LYS A 85 -20.82 -8.70 9.41
CA LYS A 85 -19.98 -8.07 10.43
C LYS A 85 -18.79 -8.95 10.83
N GLU A 86 -19.02 -10.26 10.96
CA GLU A 86 -17.94 -11.20 11.24
C GLU A 86 -16.96 -11.32 10.08
N THR A 87 -17.47 -11.39 8.84
CA THR A 87 -16.63 -11.36 7.63
C THR A 87 -15.80 -10.07 7.58
N GLN A 88 -16.42 -8.91 7.83
CA GLN A 88 -15.74 -7.62 7.87
C GLN A 88 -14.66 -7.58 8.95
N ARG A 89 -14.95 -8.10 10.15
CA ARG A 89 -13.98 -8.19 11.25
C ARG A 89 -12.76 -9.00 10.84
N LEU A 90 -12.96 -10.21 10.32
CA LEU A 90 -11.87 -11.09 9.88
C LEU A 90 -11.06 -10.46 8.75
N VAL A 91 -11.70 -9.88 7.73
CA VAL A 91 -11.01 -9.20 6.61
C VAL A 91 -10.15 -8.05 7.13
N ARG A 92 -10.70 -7.20 8.01
CA ARG A 92 -9.96 -6.10 8.63
C ARG A 92 -8.76 -6.61 9.43
N TRP A 93 -8.95 -7.63 10.26
CA TRP A 93 -7.88 -8.15 11.12
C TRP A 93 -6.75 -8.79 10.32
N HIS A 94 -7.07 -9.52 9.24
CA HIS A 94 -6.05 -10.04 8.33
C HIS A 94 -5.30 -8.93 7.59
N TYR A 95 -6.00 -7.87 7.13
CA TYR A 95 -5.33 -6.73 6.52
C TYR A 95 -4.42 -5.98 7.51
N GLN A 96 -4.91 -5.73 8.74
CA GLN A 96 -4.12 -5.13 9.81
C GLN A 96 -2.90 -5.98 10.16
N TRP A 97 -3.04 -7.31 10.19
CA TRP A 97 -1.93 -8.23 10.40
C TRP A 97 -0.87 -8.12 9.30
N VAL A 98 -1.28 -8.09 8.02
CA VAL A 98 -0.38 -7.86 6.89
C VAL A 98 0.36 -6.52 7.04
N VAL A 99 -0.35 -5.46 7.43
CA VAL A 99 0.26 -4.14 7.66
C VAL A 99 1.38 -4.22 8.71
N VAL A 100 1.14 -4.91 9.83
CA VAL A 100 2.10 -4.99 10.95
C VAL A 100 3.24 -5.96 10.66
N HIS A 101 2.92 -7.18 10.21
CA HIS A 101 3.86 -8.30 10.21
C HIS A 101 4.50 -8.59 8.85
N ASP A 102 4.00 -7.98 7.78
CA ASP A 102 4.59 -8.08 6.44
C ASP A 102 5.09 -6.70 5.99
N PHE A 103 4.18 -5.74 5.76
CA PHE A 103 4.51 -4.42 5.23
C PHE A 103 5.47 -3.62 6.14
N LEU A 104 5.12 -3.38 7.41
CA LEU A 104 5.98 -2.60 8.31
C LEU A 104 7.35 -3.26 8.47
N THR A 105 7.41 -4.59 8.61
CA THR A 105 8.70 -5.29 8.78
C THR A 105 9.64 -5.12 7.60
N ARG A 106 9.10 -4.98 6.38
CA ARG A 106 9.88 -4.72 5.16
C ARG A 106 10.25 -3.24 5.02
N ILE A 107 9.31 -2.35 5.34
CA ILE A 107 9.47 -0.91 5.11
C ILE A 107 10.31 -0.22 6.19
N VAL A 108 10.18 -0.58 7.47
CA VAL A 108 10.91 0.08 8.57
C VAL A 108 11.93 -0.83 9.24
N GLY A 109 12.00 -2.09 8.82
CA GLY A 109 12.80 -3.12 9.47
C GLY A 109 12.13 -3.72 10.71
N ARG A 110 12.30 -5.03 10.89
CA ARG A 110 11.75 -5.78 12.03
C ARG A 110 12.16 -5.19 13.39
N ALA A 111 13.40 -4.72 13.54
CA ALA A 111 13.89 -4.17 14.80
C ALA A 111 13.10 -2.93 15.27
N VAL A 112 12.67 -2.06 14.35
CA VAL A 112 11.84 -0.90 14.69
C VAL A 112 10.44 -1.33 15.09
N VAL A 113 9.85 -2.29 14.38
CA VAL A 113 8.54 -2.86 14.73
C VAL A 113 8.58 -3.50 16.11
N ASP A 114 9.58 -4.32 16.40
CA ASP A 114 9.72 -5.03 17.68
C ASP A 114 10.01 -4.06 18.86
N ASP A 115 10.67 -2.93 18.59
CA ASP A 115 10.87 -1.88 19.60
C ASP A 115 9.58 -1.12 19.93
N VAL A 116 8.74 -0.82 18.93
CA VAL A 116 7.44 -0.18 19.15
C VAL A 116 6.42 -1.18 19.71
N LEU A 117 6.45 -2.45 19.29
CA LEU A 117 5.50 -3.49 19.64
C LEU A 117 6.17 -4.61 20.44
N ARG A 118 6.44 -4.33 21.72
CA ARG A 118 7.25 -5.20 22.58
C ARG A 118 6.44 -6.37 23.13
N PRO A 119 7.02 -7.58 23.24
CA PRO A 119 6.38 -8.67 23.96
C PRO A 119 6.34 -8.37 25.47
N GLU A 120 5.15 -8.38 26.05
CA GLU A 120 4.94 -8.32 27.50
C GLU A 120 4.46 -9.67 28.00
N THR A 121 5.15 -10.24 29.00
CA THR A 121 4.76 -11.50 29.63
C THR A 121 4.01 -11.20 30.93
N LEU A 122 2.76 -11.65 30.98
CA LEU A 122 1.88 -11.50 32.12
C LEU A 122 1.79 -12.81 32.87
N VAL A 123 1.97 -12.78 34.19
CA VAL A 123 1.66 -13.92 35.05
C VAL A 123 0.15 -13.93 35.28
N ILE A 124 -0.48 -15.04 34.91
CA ILE A 124 -1.90 -15.30 35.05
C ILE A 124 -2.11 -16.49 35.98
N GLY A 125 -3.16 -16.48 36.80
CA GLY A 125 -3.49 -17.59 37.68
C GLY A 125 -2.62 -17.72 38.94
N THR A 126 -3.08 -18.56 39.88
CA THR A 126 -2.44 -18.76 41.19
C THR A 126 -1.26 -19.73 41.15
N ARG A 127 -1.04 -20.42 40.02
CA ARG A 127 0.05 -21.38 39.83
C ARG A 127 1.19 -20.79 38.99
N GLY A 128 1.12 -19.51 38.64
CA GLY A 128 2.15 -18.82 37.89
C GLY A 128 2.13 -19.14 36.39
N GLU A 129 0.97 -19.46 35.83
CA GLU A 129 0.82 -19.57 34.37
C GLU A 129 1.20 -18.23 33.70
N GLN A 130 1.63 -18.25 32.44
CA GLN A 130 2.11 -17.06 31.74
C GLN A 130 1.47 -16.92 30.37
N VAL A 131 1.25 -15.68 29.95
CA VAL A 131 0.84 -15.33 28.58
C VAL A 131 1.69 -14.18 28.07
N THR A 132 2.16 -14.28 26.82
CA THR A 132 2.91 -13.22 26.16
C THR A 132 2.04 -12.54 25.12
N VAL A 133 1.91 -11.22 25.21
CA VAL A 133 1.13 -10.40 24.28
C VAL A 133 1.96 -9.25 23.73
N PRO A 134 1.74 -8.83 22.47
CA PRO A 134 2.35 -7.62 21.94
C PRO A 134 1.76 -6.38 22.63
N ARG A 135 2.62 -5.47 23.06
CA ARG A 135 2.26 -4.19 23.68
C ARG A 135 2.91 -3.02 22.97
N PRO A 136 2.10 -2.03 22.54
CA PRO A 136 2.66 -0.82 21.97
C PRO A 136 3.39 0.02 23.02
N HIS A 137 4.55 0.55 22.65
CA HIS A 137 5.40 1.42 23.43
C HIS A 137 5.84 2.60 22.56
N PHE A 138 5.00 3.64 22.52
CA PHE A 138 5.21 4.84 21.70
C PHE A 138 6.09 5.86 22.41
N GLN A 139 6.96 6.54 21.66
CA GLN A 139 7.75 7.67 22.15
C GLN A 139 7.22 9.01 21.62
N PHE A 140 6.70 9.02 20.39
CA PHE A 140 6.33 10.23 19.65
C PHE A 140 4.85 10.27 19.31
N TYR A 141 4.19 9.12 19.13
CA TYR A 141 2.76 9.07 18.86
C TYR A 141 1.93 8.97 20.15
N ALA A 142 1.50 10.13 20.66
CA ALA A 142 0.73 10.25 21.90
C ALA A 142 -0.56 11.07 21.71
N PRO A 143 -1.58 10.54 21.03
CA PRO A 143 -2.87 11.24 20.90
C PRO A 143 -3.55 11.40 22.27
N GLN A 144 -4.08 12.58 22.59
CA GLN A 144 -4.69 12.84 23.91
C GLN A 144 -6.15 12.34 24.01
N GLN A 145 -6.88 12.30 22.89
CA GLN A 145 -8.29 11.89 22.86
C GLN A 145 -8.54 10.86 21.76
N THR A 146 -8.32 11.27 20.52
CA THR A 146 -8.58 10.44 19.34
C THR A 146 -7.31 10.26 18.56
N ALA A 147 -7.05 9.03 18.11
CA ALA A 147 -6.00 8.76 17.16
C ALA A 147 -6.19 9.65 15.91
N TYR A 148 -5.09 10.21 15.42
CA TYR A 148 -5.07 11.07 14.25
C TYR A 148 -3.88 10.75 13.37
N ILE A 149 -3.90 11.23 12.13
CA ILE A 149 -2.79 11.11 11.20
C ILE A 149 -2.00 12.44 11.22
N PRO A 150 -0.76 12.48 11.72
CA PRO A 150 0.05 13.70 11.72
C PRO A 150 0.40 14.16 10.30
N VAL A 151 0.72 15.45 10.14
CA VAL A 151 1.14 16.00 8.83
C VAL A 151 2.50 15.45 8.41
N GLU A 152 3.41 15.23 9.37
CA GLU A 152 4.72 14.62 9.16
C GLU A 152 4.59 13.23 8.55
N PHE A 153 3.57 12.47 8.95
CA PHE A 153 3.25 11.18 8.35
C PHE A 153 2.63 11.35 6.96
N SER A 154 1.51 12.07 6.85
CA SER A 154 0.69 12.08 5.62
C SER A 154 1.28 12.89 4.47
N VAL A 155 2.18 13.83 4.76
CA VAL A 155 2.73 14.79 3.79
C VAL A 155 4.22 14.55 3.53
N ALA A 156 4.92 13.86 4.43
CA ALA A 156 6.32 13.52 4.25
C ALA A 156 6.61 12.03 4.38
N ALA A 157 6.64 11.48 5.58
CA ALA A 157 7.19 10.15 5.82
C ALA A 157 6.46 9.08 4.98
N TYR A 158 5.13 9.02 5.02
CA TYR A 158 4.33 8.03 4.27
C TYR A 158 4.21 8.30 2.76
N ARG A 159 4.92 9.32 2.24
CA ARG A 159 5.10 9.56 0.80
C ARG A 159 6.40 8.94 0.26
N PHE A 160 7.10 8.15 1.07
CA PHE A 160 8.25 7.37 0.62
C PHE A 160 7.93 6.49 -0.58
N GLY A 161 6.71 5.94 -0.63
CA GLY A 161 6.28 5.04 -1.70
C GLY A 161 6.33 5.67 -3.10
N HIS A 162 6.39 7.00 -3.22
CA HIS A 162 6.55 7.65 -4.51
C HIS A 162 7.89 7.35 -5.20
N SER A 163 8.98 7.15 -4.45
CA SER A 163 10.28 6.76 -5.03
C SER A 163 10.32 5.30 -5.46
N MET A 164 9.47 4.46 -4.85
CA MET A 164 9.40 3.02 -5.10
C MET A 164 8.65 2.66 -6.40
N ILE A 165 7.91 3.61 -6.97
CA ILE A 165 7.10 3.40 -8.18
C ILE A 165 8.04 3.16 -9.38
N ARG A 166 7.82 2.08 -10.12
CA ARG A 166 8.48 1.84 -11.40
C ARG A 166 7.80 2.69 -12.47
N GLY A 167 8.58 3.19 -13.43
CA GLY A 167 8.00 3.91 -14.57
C GLY A 167 7.17 3.01 -15.49
N ARG A 168 7.44 1.69 -15.50
CA ARG A 168 6.79 0.72 -16.40
C ARG A 168 6.69 -0.66 -15.73
N TYR A 169 5.66 -1.42 -16.09
CA TYR A 169 5.36 -2.75 -15.52
C TYR A 169 4.92 -3.74 -16.60
N ASP A 170 5.35 -4.99 -16.47
CA ASP A 170 4.66 -6.13 -17.07
C ASP A 170 3.47 -6.51 -16.16
N ILE A 171 2.27 -6.68 -16.71
CA ILE A 171 1.05 -6.96 -15.92
C ILE A 171 0.60 -8.41 -15.99
N ASN A 172 0.92 -9.13 -17.07
CA ASN A 172 0.76 -10.57 -17.22
C ASN A 172 1.61 -11.06 -18.41
N GLN A 173 1.86 -12.37 -18.49
CA GLN A 173 2.72 -12.94 -19.54
C GLN A 173 2.13 -12.82 -20.94
N PHE A 174 0.81 -12.98 -21.10
CA PHE A 174 0.13 -12.78 -22.39
C PHE A 174 0.38 -11.38 -22.97
N VAL A 175 0.09 -10.33 -22.21
CA VAL A 175 0.28 -8.93 -22.63
C VAL A 175 1.76 -8.64 -22.84
N LYS A 176 2.65 -9.17 -22.00
CA LYS A 176 4.10 -9.07 -22.19
C LYS A 176 4.54 -9.68 -23.54
N GLY A 177 4.05 -10.88 -23.87
CA GLY A 177 4.30 -11.56 -25.14
C GLY A 177 3.76 -10.79 -26.34
N ALA A 178 2.51 -10.33 -26.26
CA ALA A 178 1.85 -9.56 -27.32
C ALA A 178 2.55 -8.23 -27.63
N ARG A 179 3.16 -7.59 -26.62
CA ARG A 179 3.93 -6.35 -26.79
C ARG A 179 5.32 -6.57 -27.40
N GLY A 180 5.90 -7.76 -27.26
CA GLY A 180 7.21 -8.11 -27.82
C GLY A 180 8.28 -7.04 -27.53
N GLY A 181 8.86 -6.48 -28.59
CA GLY A 181 9.95 -5.49 -28.49
C GLY A 181 9.56 -4.12 -27.92
N GLN A 182 8.28 -3.85 -27.65
CA GLN A 182 7.84 -2.57 -27.04
C GLN A 182 8.13 -2.48 -25.54
N GLY A 183 8.44 -3.60 -24.90
CA GLY A 183 8.73 -3.68 -23.46
C GLY A 183 7.53 -3.40 -22.54
N PRO A 184 7.80 -3.26 -21.23
CA PRO A 184 6.77 -3.09 -20.18
C PRO A 184 5.89 -1.86 -20.42
N ILE A 185 4.70 -1.80 -19.82
CA ILE A 185 3.71 -0.72 -20.04
C ILE A 185 3.98 0.46 -19.09
N PRO A 186 4.02 1.72 -19.57
CA PRO A 186 4.08 2.90 -18.71
C PRO A 186 2.99 2.91 -17.64
N VAL A 187 3.36 3.19 -16.38
CA VAL A 187 2.38 3.32 -15.28
C VAL A 187 1.41 4.47 -15.54
N PHE A 188 1.92 5.59 -16.07
CA PHE A 188 1.14 6.71 -16.53
C PHE A 188 1.52 7.11 -17.96
N GLY A 189 0.53 7.57 -18.72
CA GLY A 189 0.73 8.06 -20.09
C GLY A 189 -0.32 9.10 -20.50
N PRO A 190 -0.23 9.61 -21.74
CA PRO A 190 -1.18 10.58 -22.28
C PRO A 190 -2.61 10.03 -22.25
N GLU A 191 -3.57 10.89 -21.89
CA GLU A 191 -5.00 10.58 -21.92
C GLU A 191 -5.62 10.88 -23.29
N LEU A 192 -4.95 11.70 -24.10
CA LEU A 192 -5.44 12.16 -25.40
C LEU A 192 -4.33 12.05 -26.47
N PRO A 193 -4.63 11.47 -27.66
CA PRO A 193 -5.83 10.67 -27.93
C PRO A 193 -5.89 9.44 -27.01
N PRO A 194 -7.10 8.97 -26.65
CA PRO A 194 -7.23 7.82 -25.75
C PRO A 194 -6.66 6.57 -26.42
N ASP A 195 -5.70 5.94 -25.77
CA ASP A 195 -5.20 4.62 -26.13
C ASP A 195 -5.18 3.74 -24.86
N GLU A 196 -6.17 2.86 -24.79
CA GLU A 196 -6.38 1.94 -23.67
C GLU A 196 -5.24 0.95 -23.47
N LEU A 197 -4.42 0.72 -24.50
CA LEU A 197 -3.36 -0.29 -24.50
C LEU A 197 -1.94 0.31 -24.39
N SER A 198 -1.83 1.64 -24.30
CA SER A 198 -0.54 2.34 -24.26
C SER A 198 0.05 2.55 -22.87
N ASN A 199 -0.78 2.55 -21.82
CA ASN A 199 -0.40 2.88 -20.45
C ASN A 199 -1.33 2.20 -19.43
N LEU A 200 -1.00 2.27 -18.14
CA LEU A 200 -1.79 1.72 -17.03
C LEU A 200 -2.67 2.76 -16.32
N ASN A 201 -3.00 3.88 -16.98
CA ASN A 201 -3.94 4.86 -16.42
C ASN A 201 -5.24 4.16 -16.02
N GLY A 202 -5.76 4.54 -14.85
CA GLY A 202 -7.02 4.03 -14.34
C GLY A 202 -8.22 4.89 -14.76
N PHE A 203 -9.25 4.91 -13.92
CA PHE A 203 -10.53 5.61 -14.13
C PHE A 203 -11.26 5.23 -15.43
N ARG A 204 -10.98 4.02 -15.91
CA ARG A 204 -11.56 3.42 -17.12
C ARG A 204 -11.78 1.93 -16.90
N ARG A 205 -12.65 1.34 -17.72
CA ARG A 205 -12.81 -0.11 -17.78
C ARG A 205 -11.48 -0.79 -18.08
N LEU A 206 -11.26 -1.93 -17.42
CA LEU A 206 -10.09 -2.74 -17.66
C LEU A 206 -10.22 -3.40 -19.04
N PRO A 207 -9.23 -3.26 -19.94
CA PRO A 207 -9.28 -3.92 -21.23
C PRO A 207 -9.34 -5.45 -21.10
N PRO A 208 -9.89 -6.15 -22.11
CA PRO A 208 -9.79 -7.61 -22.19
C PRO A 208 -8.34 -8.08 -22.01
N GLN A 209 -8.14 -9.16 -21.26
CA GLN A 209 -6.87 -9.80 -20.94
C GLN A 209 -5.86 -8.93 -20.14
N TRP A 210 -6.28 -7.78 -19.59
CA TRP A 210 -5.42 -6.88 -18.82
C TRP A 210 -5.48 -7.06 -17.29
N ALA A 211 -6.13 -8.12 -16.81
CA ALA A 211 -6.04 -8.48 -15.40
C ALA A 211 -4.58 -8.75 -15.02
N VAL A 212 -4.25 -8.46 -13.76
CA VAL A 212 -2.89 -8.59 -13.24
C VAL A 212 -2.61 -10.03 -12.85
N GLU A 213 -1.48 -10.55 -13.30
CA GLU A 213 -0.86 -11.79 -12.85
C GLU A 213 0.10 -11.44 -11.70
N TRP A 214 -0.30 -11.76 -10.47
CA TRP A 214 0.43 -11.32 -9.27
C TRP A 214 1.83 -11.93 -9.12
N ASP A 215 2.10 -13.07 -9.77
CA ASP A 215 3.43 -13.68 -9.85
C ASP A 215 4.49 -12.72 -10.42
N LEU A 216 4.08 -11.77 -11.26
CA LEU A 216 4.99 -10.75 -11.80
C LEU A 216 5.29 -9.63 -10.81
N LEU A 217 4.57 -9.51 -9.69
CA LEU A 217 4.74 -8.41 -8.71
C LEU A 217 5.06 -8.90 -7.29
N PHE A 218 4.74 -10.15 -6.97
CA PHE A 218 4.98 -10.77 -5.66
C PHE A 218 5.69 -12.11 -5.83
N ASP A 219 6.57 -12.43 -4.89
CA ASP A 219 7.18 -13.76 -4.79
C ASP A 219 6.12 -14.79 -4.34
N MET A 220 5.34 -15.27 -5.31
CA MET A 220 4.23 -16.19 -5.06
C MET A 220 4.76 -17.62 -4.82
N PRO A 221 4.33 -18.33 -3.76
CA PRO A 221 4.80 -19.67 -3.47
C PRO A 221 4.59 -20.66 -4.63
N GLY A 222 5.67 -21.28 -5.10
CA GLY A 222 5.66 -22.25 -6.20
C GLY A 222 5.72 -21.62 -7.59
N SER A 223 5.68 -20.29 -7.71
CA SER A 223 5.87 -19.62 -9.00
C SER A 223 7.31 -19.77 -9.50
N GLN A 224 7.47 -19.87 -10.81
CA GLN A 224 8.77 -19.85 -11.50
C GLN A 224 9.05 -18.49 -12.14
N VAL A 225 8.11 -17.55 -12.02
CA VAL A 225 8.22 -16.20 -12.57
C VAL A 225 8.99 -15.34 -11.57
N GLU A 226 10.01 -14.64 -12.06
CA GLU A 226 10.72 -13.65 -11.25
C GLU A 226 9.84 -12.40 -11.09
N ALA A 227 9.55 -12.04 -9.84
CA ALA A 227 8.76 -10.86 -9.54
C ALA A 227 9.51 -9.57 -9.91
N GLN A 228 8.77 -8.51 -10.24
CA GLN A 228 9.29 -7.18 -10.51
C GLN A 228 9.36 -6.39 -9.20
N PRO A 229 10.52 -6.32 -8.52
CA PRO A 229 10.62 -5.56 -7.28
C PRO A 229 10.36 -4.07 -7.53
N SER A 230 9.89 -3.39 -6.48
CA SER A 230 9.81 -1.93 -6.49
C SER A 230 11.18 -1.28 -6.70
N LEU A 231 11.21 0.01 -7.05
CA LEU A 231 12.44 0.79 -6.97
C LEU A 231 12.83 1.03 -5.50
N ALA A 232 14.07 1.49 -5.30
CA ALA A 232 14.60 1.82 -3.99
C ALA A 232 13.88 3.03 -3.35
N ILE A 233 13.97 3.12 -2.03
CA ILE A 233 13.60 4.32 -1.30
C ILE A 233 14.77 5.31 -1.37
N ASP A 234 14.76 6.18 -2.37
CA ASP A 234 15.80 7.17 -2.61
C ASP A 234 15.23 8.51 -3.08
N THR A 235 16.13 9.46 -3.37
CA THR A 235 15.74 10.82 -3.82
C THR A 235 15.35 10.91 -5.30
N SER A 236 15.32 9.78 -6.03
CA SER A 236 14.95 9.72 -7.44
C SER A 236 13.49 9.30 -7.62
N LEU A 237 12.85 9.81 -8.66
CA LEU A 237 11.49 9.42 -9.07
C LEU A 237 11.50 8.90 -10.51
N ALA A 238 10.63 7.94 -10.79
CA ALA A 238 10.43 7.46 -12.16
C ALA A 238 9.93 8.57 -13.09
N GLY A 239 10.42 8.58 -14.33
CA GLY A 239 10.12 9.62 -15.33
C GLY A 239 8.63 9.98 -15.50
N PRO A 240 7.69 9.02 -15.56
CA PRO A 240 6.26 9.32 -15.67
C PRO A 240 5.69 10.17 -14.51
N LEU A 241 6.36 10.25 -13.36
CA LEU A 241 5.94 11.04 -12.21
C LEU A 241 6.33 12.52 -12.33
N ALA A 242 7.18 12.88 -13.29
CA ALA A 242 7.56 14.26 -13.57
C ALA A 242 6.42 15.05 -14.25
N SER A 243 5.46 14.36 -14.87
CA SER A 243 4.30 14.95 -15.52
C SER A 243 3.09 14.00 -15.44
N LEU A 244 2.35 14.09 -14.33
CA LEU A 244 1.16 13.28 -14.10
C LEU A 244 0.01 13.66 -15.05
N PRO A 245 -0.82 12.68 -15.46
CA PRO A 245 -1.99 12.93 -16.29
C PRO A 245 -3.10 13.67 -15.50
N ALA A 246 -4.02 14.33 -16.19
CA ALA A 246 -5.00 15.22 -15.58
C ALA A 246 -6.01 14.47 -14.68
N SER A 247 -6.32 13.20 -14.96
CA SER A 247 -7.14 12.37 -14.08
C SER A 247 -6.52 12.15 -12.70
N VAL A 248 -5.20 12.20 -12.59
CA VAL A 248 -4.44 12.05 -11.34
C VAL A 248 -4.15 13.41 -10.71
N ALA A 249 -3.72 14.37 -11.52
CA ALA A 249 -3.41 15.73 -11.11
C ALA A 249 -4.03 16.75 -12.07
N ALA A 250 -5.29 17.10 -11.82
CA ALA A 250 -6.06 18.00 -12.67
C ALA A 250 -5.42 19.40 -12.79
N ASP A 251 -4.98 19.96 -11.67
CA ASP A 251 -4.39 21.30 -11.61
C ASP A 251 -2.85 21.23 -11.51
N PRO A 252 -2.12 22.16 -12.17
CA PRO A 252 -0.69 22.33 -12.00
C PRO A 252 -0.26 22.52 -10.52
N PRO A 253 0.98 22.15 -10.17
CA PRO A 253 1.97 21.50 -11.03
C PRO A 253 1.66 20.02 -11.26
N HIS A 254 2.04 19.51 -12.44
CA HIS A 254 1.90 18.09 -12.80
C HIS A 254 3.05 17.21 -12.28
N SER A 255 4.15 17.81 -11.85
CA SER A 255 5.27 17.10 -11.21
C SER A 255 4.90 16.65 -9.80
N LEU A 256 4.96 15.33 -9.55
CA LEU A 256 4.65 14.78 -8.23
C LEU A 256 5.60 15.32 -7.14
N ALA A 257 6.89 15.48 -7.46
CA ALA A 257 7.88 16.02 -6.54
C ALA A 257 7.54 17.46 -6.14
N GLU A 258 7.21 18.31 -7.12
CA GLU A 258 6.85 19.71 -6.87
C GLU A 258 5.58 19.80 -6.01
N ARG A 259 4.57 18.98 -6.32
CA ARG A 259 3.33 18.90 -5.52
C ARG A 259 3.62 18.51 -4.06
N ASN A 260 4.51 17.54 -3.84
CA ASN A 260 4.89 17.10 -2.49
C ASN A 260 5.60 18.22 -1.73
N LEU A 261 6.61 18.85 -2.32
CA LEU A 261 7.36 19.94 -1.68
C LEU A 261 6.47 21.15 -1.38
N GLN A 262 5.66 21.59 -2.34
CA GLN A 262 4.71 22.69 -2.12
C GLN A 262 3.63 22.34 -1.09
N ARG A 263 3.20 21.08 -1.00
CA ARG A 263 2.23 20.65 0.03
C ARG A 263 2.87 20.67 1.42
N GLY A 264 4.12 20.24 1.52
CA GLY A 264 4.89 20.31 2.77
C GLY A 264 5.05 21.73 3.28
N LEU A 265 5.42 22.66 2.38
CA LEU A 265 5.54 24.08 2.70
C LEU A 265 4.19 24.67 3.15
N ARG A 266 3.12 24.44 2.39
CA ARG A 266 1.77 24.97 2.70
C ARG A 266 1.21 24.49 4.03
N LEU A 267 1.58 23.29 4.46
CA LEU A 267 1.12 22.72 5.72
C LEU A 267 2.11 22.96 6.87
N GLY A 268 3.17 23.74 6.64
CA GLY A 268 4.13 24.11 7.67
C GLY A 268 4.92 22.93 8.23
N LEU A 269 5.30 21.97 7.38
CA LEU A 269 6.11 20.83 7.83
C LEU A 269 7.42 21.32 8.45
N PRO A 270 7.84 20.74 9.59
CA PRO A 270 9.17 21.00 10.13
C PRO A 270 10.26 20.48 9.18
N ALA A 271 11.45 21.06 9.27
CA ALA A 271 12.61 20.55 8.54
C ALA A 271 13.02 19.15 9.04
N GLY A 272 13.58 18.33 8.16
CA GLY A 272 14.02 16.97 8.50
C GLY A 272 15.05 16.94 9.63
N THR A 273 16.03 17.85 9.60
CA THR A 273 17.05 17.98 10.66
C THR A 273 16.45 18.41 12.00
N THR A 274 15.37 19.19 12.00
CA THR A 274 14.64 19.57 13.22
C THR A 274 13.92 18.37 13.82
N VAL A 275 13.24 17.58 12.99
CA VAL A 275 12.56 16.35 13.44
C VAL A 275 13.57 15.34 13.99
N ALA A 276 14.69 15.12 13.29
CA ALA A 276 15.76 14.24 13.76
C ALA A 276 16.24 14.63 15.17
N ARG A 277 16.57 15.93 15.38
CA ARG A 277 16.99 16.43 16.69
C ARG A 277 15.90 16.27 17.76
N ALA A 278 14.64 16.54 17.42
CA ALA A 278 13.52 16.36 18.35
C ALA A 278 13.34 14.90 18.77
N MET A 279 13.70 13.95 17.89
CA MET A 279 13.72 12.51 18.18
C MET A 279 15.01 12.04 18.88
N GLY A 280 15.98 12.92 19.12
CA GLY A 280 17.29 12.54 19.66
C GLY A 280 18.18 11.80 18.65
N ILE A 281 17.84 11.86 17.36
CA ILE A 281 18.59 11.27 16.25
C ILE A 281 19.60 12.30 15.74
N THR A 282 20.83 11.86 15.46
CA THR A 282 21.85 12.73 14.85
C THR A 282 21.39 13.10 13.43
N PRO A 283 21.18 14.40 13.12
CA PRO A 283 20.72 14.80 11.81
C PRO A 283 21.80 14.61 10.74
N LEU A 284 21.39 14.26 9.52
CA LEU A 284 22.27 14.33 8.35
C LEU A 284 22.75 15.77 8.14
N THR A 285 24.01 15.90 7.77
CA THR A 285 24.64 17.17 7.40
C THR A 285 24.16 17.65 6.03
N ALA A 286 24.28 18.95 5.76
CA ALA A 286 23.95 19.50 4.44
C ALA A 286 24.74 18.83 3.30
N LYS A 287 26.00 18.45 3.58
CA LYS A 287 26.85 17.72 2.63
C LYS A 287 26.36 16.30 2.36
N GLU A 288 25.97 15.56 3.38
CA GLU A 288 25.37 14.22 3.20
C GLU A 288 24.05 14.32 2.41
N LEU A 289 23.28 15.38 2.65
CA LEU A 289 22.05 15.66 1.92
C LEU A 289 22.27 16.13 0.48
N GLY A 290 23.50 16.52 0.10
CA GLY A 290 23.80 17.11 -1.20
C GLY A 290 23.16 18.49 -1.40
N LEU A 291 23.00 19.25 -0.31
CA LEU A 291 22.38 20.58 -0.29
C LEU A 291 23.39 21.69 0.05
N ASP A 292 24.68 21.36 0.19
CA ASP A 292 25.75 22.30 0.59
C ASP A 292 26.07 23.37 -0.46
N ASP A 293 25.78 23.09 -1.74
CA ASP A 293 25.88 24.05 -2.84
C ASP A 293 24.56 24.82 -3.12
N LEU A 294 23.50 24.55 -2.35
CA LEU A 294 22.21 25.22 -2.51
C LEU A 294 22.04 26.40 -1.54
N ASP A 295 20.89 27.06 -1.63
CA ASP A 295 20.54 28.17 -0.74
C ASP A 295 20.72 27.79 0.75
N GLY A 296 21.30 28.72 1.52
CA GLY A 296 21.65 28.49 2.92
C GLY A 296 20.45 28.17 3.81
N GLU A 297 19.26 28.72 3.52
CA GLU A 297 18.04 28.37 4.26
C GLU A 297 17.62 26.93 3.97
N LEU A 298 17.73 26.49 2.71
CA LEU A 298 17.40 25.11 2.32
C LEU A 298 18.37 24.09 2.94
N ALA A 299 19.66 24.42 2.96
CA ALA A 299 20.70 23.60 3.61
C ALA A 299 20.47 23.48 5.13
N MET A 300 20.00 24.56 5.77
CA MET A 300 19.66 24.59 7.20
C MET A 300 18.33 23.89 7.51
N HIS A 301 17.35 24.00 6.61
CA HIS A 301 15.97 23.56 6.80
C HIS A 301 15.49 22.65 5.65
N PRO A 302 16.12 21.47 5.46
CA PRO A 302 15.75 20.57 4.37
C PRO A 302 14.30 20.07 4.52
N PRO A 303 13.51 20.01 3.43
CA PRO A 303 12.15 19.50 3.47
C PRO A 303 12.10 18.08 4.02
N LEU A 304 11.19 17.82 4.97
CA LEU A 304 11.10 16.52 5.66
C LEU A 304 10.94 15.32 4.71
N TRP A 305 10.15 15.46 3.63
CA TRP A 305 9.98 14.39 2.64
C TRP A 305 11.30 14.02 1.96
N PHE A 306 12.05 15.03 1.48
CA PHE A 306 13.37 14.83 0.88
C PHE A 306 14.35 14.23 1.89
N TYR A 307 14.36 14.74 3.13
CA TYR A 307 15.22 14.22 4.19
C TYR A 307 14.96 12.74 4.45
N VAL A 308 13.70 12.31 4.56
CA VAL A 308 13.33 10.90 4.79
C VAL A 308 13.80 10.00 3.64
N LEU A 309 13.68 10.46 2.39
CA LEU A 309 14.17 9.71 1.23
C LEU A 309 15.70 9.60 1.23
N LYS A 310 16.40 10.70 1.50
CA LYS A 310 17.87 10.72 1.53
C LYS A 310 18.43 9.91 2.71
N GLU A 311 17.72 9.90 3.83
CA GLU A 311 18.02 9.07 4.99
C GLU A 311 17.95 7.58 4.65
N ALA A 312 16.88 7.15 3.98
CA ALA A 312 16.73 5.78 3.49
C ALA A 312 17.83 5.39 2.47
N GLU A 313 18.12 6.29 1.53
CA GLU A 313 19.16 6.10 0.51
C GLU A 313 20.54 5.84 1.14
N LEU A 314 20.93 6.68 2.09
CA LEU A 314 22.29 6.66 2.66
C LEU A 314 22.49 5.60 3.75
N LEU A 315 21.48 5.38 4.60
CA LEU A 315 21.63 4.56 5.80
C LEU A 315 21.14 3.12 5.59
N GLU A 316 20.15 2.92 4.71
CA GLU A 316 19.50 1.62 4.49
C GLU A 316 19.67 1.12 3.04
N GLY A 317 20.46 1.82 2.21
CA GLY A 317 20.64 1.49 0.79
C GLY A 317 19.31 1.49 0.00
N GLY A 318 18.33 2.26 0.47
CA GLY A 318 16.98 2.34 -0.08
C GLY A 318 16.14 1.07 0.05
N GLN A 319 16.53 0.10 0.88
CA GLN A 319 15.74 -1.12 1.13
C GLN A 319 14.66 -0.93 2.20
N ALA A 320 14.89 -0.01 3.13
CA ALA A 320 13.97 0.37 4.20
C ALA A 320 14.05 1.89 4.46
N LEU A 321 13.09 2.41 5.20
CA LEU A 321 13.14 3.77 5.73
C LEU A 321 14.22 3.89 6.79
N GLY A 322 14.94 5.01 6.77
CA GLY A 322 15.90 5.33 7.81
C GLY A 322 15.26 5.74 9.15
N PRO A 323 16.08 6.13 10.14
CA PRO A 323 15.65 6.32 11.52
C PRO A 323 14.46 7.27 11.74
N VAL A 324 14.44 8.45 11.12
CA VAL A 324 13.33 9.41 11.27
C VAL A 324 12.10 8.91 10.53
N GLY A 325 12.25 8.57 9.26
CA GLY A 325 11.12 8.13 8.43
C GLY A 325 10.45 6.87 8.99
N GLY A 326 11.27 5.88 9.34
CA GLY A 326 10.82 4.59 9.84
C GLY A 326 10.11 4.73 11.18
N ARG A 327 10.63 5.56 12.10
CA ARG A 327 10.01 5.79 13.40
C ARG A 327 8.64 6.47 13.27
N ILE A 328 8.52 7.50 12.41
CA ILE A 328 7.23 8.17 12.14
C ILE A 328 6.21 7.16 11.58
N VAL A 329 6.60 6.38 10.58
CA VAL A 329 5.69 5.44 9.92
C VAL A 329 5.25 4.32 10.87
N ALA A 330 6.18 3.74 11.61
CA ALA A 330 5.90 2.66 12.55
C ALA A 330 4.97 3.11 13.69
N GLU A 331 5.31 4.20 14.38
CA GLU A 331 4.53 4.64 15.54
C GLU A 331 3.13 5.15 15.15
N VAL A 332 2.99 5.83 14.00
CA VAL A 332 1.67 6.28 13.55
C VAL A 332 0.79 5.10 13.17
N LEU A 333 1.29 4.14 12.37
CA LEU A 333 0.48 2.98 11.98
C LEU A 333 0.12 2.13 13.19
N LEU A 334 1.08 1.74 14.01
CA LEU A 334 0.83 0.95 15.22
C LEU A 334 -0.03 1.73 16.25
N GLY A 335 0.16 3.04 16.32
CA GLY A 335 -0.64 3.95 17.13
C GLY A 335 -2.11 3.99 16.72
N LEU A 336 -2.39 4.08 15.42
CA LEU A 336 -3.74 4.00 14.89
C LEU A 336 -4.39 2.65 15.21
N LEU A 337 -3.67 1.53 15.06
CA LEU A 337 -4.19 0.21 15.43
C LEU A 337 -4.47 0.10 16.93
N ALA A 338 -3.55 0.58 17.78
CA ALA A 338 -3.68 0.51 19.23
C ALA A 338 -4.89 1.28 19.78
N HIS A 339 -5.29 2.36 19.08
CA HIS A 339 -6.41 3.22 19.46
C HIS A 339 -7.69 2.95 18.65
N ASP A 340 -7.67 2.07 17.65
CA ASP A 340 -8.85 1.64 16.90
C ASP A 340 -9.60 0.58 17.73
N PRO A 341 -10.82 0.85 18.25
CA PRO A 341 -11.57 -0.11 19.08
C PRO A 341 -12.03 -1.36 18.32
N LEU A 342 -11.77 -1.44 17.02
CA LEU A 342 -12.12 -2.58 16.17
C LEU A 342 -10.88 -3.30 15.62
N SER A 343 -9.67 -2.89 16.01
CA SER A 343 -8.43 -3.53 15.60
C SER A 343 -8.17 -4.83 16.35
N TYR A 344 -7.52 -5.81 15.71
CA TYR A 344 -7.06 -7.00 16.41
C TYR A 344 -6.13 -6.63 17.59
N LEU A 345 -5.29 -5.60 17.42
CA LEU A 345 -4.31 -5.23 18.42
C LEU A 345 -4.93 -4.66 19.70
N SER A 346 -6.09 -4.01 19.62
CA SER A 346 -6.80 -3.45 20.77
C SER A 346 -7.83 -4.43 21.37
N VAL A 347 -8.47 -5.25 20.52
CA VAL A 347 -9.55 -6.16 20.92
C VAL A 347 -9.01 -7.52 21.38
N GLU A 348 -8.07 -8.10 20.65
CA GLU A 348 -7.50 -9.42 20.92
C GLU A 348 -6.00 -9.41 20.56
N PRO A 349 -5.11 -8.82 21.39
CA PRO A 349 -3.69 -8.64 21.05
C PRO A 349 -2.94 -9.96 20.78
N ALA A 350 -3.44 -11.07 21.32
CA ALA A 350 -2.90 -12.40 21.08
C ALA A 350 -3.43 -13.06 19.79
N TRP A 351 -4.43 -12.45 19.14
CA TRP A 351 -5.03 -12.98 17.92
C TRP A 351 -3.98 -13.13 16.84
N ARG A 352 -4.07 -14.23 16.11
CA ARG A 352 -3.26 -14.50 14.92
C ARG A 352 -4.16 -15.11 13.84
N PRO A 353 -3.89 -14.87 12.56
CA PRO A 353 -4.51 -15.60 11.46
C PRO A 353 -4.43 -17.12 11.69
N GLN A 354 -5.50 -17.85 11.39
CA GLN A 354 -5.60 -19.30 11.56
C GLN A 354 -6.04 -19.98 10.26
N PRO A 355 -5.73 -21.27 10.06
CA PRO A 355 -6.32 -22.06 8.99
C PRO A 355 -7.87 -22.00 9.03
N PRO A 356 -8.55 -22.01 7.86
CA PRO A 356 -8.01 -22.15 6.51
C PRO A 356 -7.56 -20.84 5.85
N LEU A 357 -7.67 -19.69 6.55
CA LEU A 357 -7.33 -18.37 6.00
C LEU A 357 -5.80 -18.17 5.96
N ALA A 358 -5.10 -18.69 6.97
CA ALA A 358 -3.65 -18.65 7.08
C ALA A 358 -2.98 -19.95 6.66
N ARG A 359 -1.64 -19.92 6.57
CA ARG A 359 -0.82 -21.13 6.47
C ARG A 359 -0.87 -21.92 7.78
N ASP A 360 -0.49 -23.19 7.75
CA ASP A 360 -0.54 -24.10 8.92
C ASP A 360 0.38 -23.63 10.06
N ASP A 361 1.43 -22.85 9.75
CA ASP A 361 2.33 -22.24 10.73
C ASP A 361 1.79 -20.92 11.33
N GLY A 362 0.57 -20.50 10.95
CA GLY A 362 -0.07 -19.26 11.38
C GLY A 362 0.48 -18.01 10.70
N SER A 363 1.37 -18.14 9.71
CA SER A 363 1.84 -17.00 8.92
C SER A 363 0.80 -16.53 7.91
N PHE A 364 0.76 -15.21 7.69
CA PHE A 364 -0.13 -14.57 6.74
C PHE A 364 0.49 -13.26 6.23
N ASP A 365 0.80 -13.22 4.94
CA ASP A 365 1.43 -12.11 4.22
C ASP A 365 0.58 -11.74 2.98
N VAL A 366 0.99 -10.72 2.23
CA VAL A 366 0.29 -10.33 0.99
C VAL A 366 0.16 -11.51 0.00
N PRO A 367 1.20 -12.31 -0.30
CA PRO A 367 1.07 -13.49 -1.16
C PRO A 367 -0.01 -14.48 -0.71
N GLN A 368 -0.14 -14.76 0.60
CA GLN A 368 -1.18 -15.65 1.12
C GLN A 368 -2.57 -15.02 0.98
N LEU A 369 -2.72 -13.71 1.22
CA LEU A 369 -3.98 -13.00 0.98
C LEU A 369 -4.41 -13.12 -0.48
N ILE A 370 -3.49 -12.86 -1.41
CA ILE A 370 -3.73 -12.96 -2.86
C ILE A 370 -4.13 -14.38 -3.24
N ARG A 371 -3.34 -15.38 -2.81
CA ARG A 371 -3.61 -16.79 -3.08
C ARG A 371 -5.01 -17.18 -2.63
N PHE A 372 -5.39 -16.80 -1.43
CA PHE A 372 -6.72 -17.10 -0.89
C PHE A 372 -7.83 -16.42 -1.69
N ALA A 373 -7.66 -15.13 -2.03
CA ALA A 373 -8.60 -14.38 -2.86
C ALA A 373 -8.79 -14.95 -4.28
N GLN A 374 -7.77 -15.63 -4.80
CA GLN A 374 -7.78 -16.18 -6.15
C GLN A 374 -8.31 -17.62 -6.25
N GLN A 375 -8.57 -18.29 -5.12
CA GLN A 375 -9.15 -19.64 -5.14
C GLN A 375 -10.49 -19.66 -5.90
N PRO A 376 -10.78 -20.72 -6.68
CA PRO A 376 -12.02 -20.86 -7.43
C PRO A 376 -13.24 -20.92 -6.51
#